data_AF-A0AA38C3Z4-F1
#
_entry.id   AF-A0AA38C3Z4-F1
#
_cell.length_a   1.000
_cell.length_b   1.000
_cell.length_c   1.000
_cell.angle_alpha   90.00
_cell.angle_beta   90.00
_cell.angle_gamma   90.00
#
_symmetry.space_group_name_H-M   'P 1'
#
loop_
_entity.id
_entity.type
_entity.pdbx_description
1 polymer ?
#
loop_
_entity_poly.entity_id
_entity_poly.type
_entity_poly.pdbx_seq_one_letter_code
_entity_poly.pdbx_strand_id
1 'polypeptide(L)'
;MASTLLDVTRSAHEEVERLERLVVKDLQNEPTTSKDRLYQNHRVRNMVDSIISTTQKLIEIYEDKDHARKDEIAALGGGQNVFSAFYDRLREIREYHRRHPSARVVDTLDDSEELLKEEPRIDFSGEEAFGRYLDMHELYNEYVNSKFGQLIDYSAFLEEFPKTHNIPRNHKLTRQYKEYLSHLLDYLISFFQRTQPLQDLDKIFLKVDAEFEERWEGATVHGWEDKGLGNGQSSTIQDSIDLDYYSSADELVELGPERLKQALAALGLKTGGTCQQRAERLFLTK
;
A
#
# COMPACT_ATOMS: atom_id res chain seq x y z
N MET A 1 0.59 37.00 -0.99
CA MET A 1 1.91 37.37 -1.52
C MET A 1 2.01 36.78 -2.92
N ALA A 2 2.52 37.50 -3.93
CA ALA A 2 3.11 36.80 -5.07
C ALA A 2 4.39 36.20 -4.51
N SER A 3 4.30 34.95 -4.03
CA SER A 3 5.39 34.32 -3.28
C SER A 3 6.54 34.09 -4.24
N THR A 4 7.64 34.80 -4.04
CA THR A 4 8.84 34.55 -4.84
C THR A 4 9.38 33.15 -4.52
N LEU A 5 10.10 32.52 -5.43
CA LEU A 5 10.57 31.15 -5.23
C LEU A 5 11.47 31.05 -4.00
N LEU A 6 12.25 32.08 -3.70
CA LEU A 6 13.05 32.14 -2.48
C LEU A 6 12.20 32.26 -1.20
N ASP A 7 11.09 32.99 -1.24
CA ASP A 7 10.18 33.06 -0.09
C ASP A 7 9.41 31.74 0.10
N VAL A 8 9.01 31.07 -0.98
CA VAL A 8 8.48 29.70 -0.94
C VAL A 8 9.50 28.74 -0.34
N THR A 9 10.77 28.82 -0.76
CA THR A 9 11.86 27.99 -0.23
C THR A 9 12.06 28.24 1.27
N ARG A 10 12.09 29.51 1.69
CA ARG A 10 12.23 29.91 3.10
C ARG A 10 11.05 29.40 3.93
N SER A 11 9.83 29.57 3.44
CA SER A 11 8.61 29.10 4.10
C SER A 11 8.57 27.58 4.22
N ALA A 12 9.04 26.86 3.21
CA ALA A 12 9.10 25.39 3.25
C ALA A 12 10.13 24.87 4.25
N HIS A 13 11.30 25.52 4.40
CA HIS A 13 12.25 25.20 5.48
C HIS A 13 11.68 25.49 6.86
N GLU A 14 11.01 26.63 7.02
CA GLU A 14 10.33 26.99 8.27
C GLU A 14 9.23 25.97 8.64
N GLU A 15 8.47 25.49 7.65
CA GLU A 15 7.46 24.45 7.82
C GLU A 15 8.08 23.15 8.36
N VAL A 16 9.18 22.68 7.76
CA VAL A 16 9.87 21.46 8.17
C VAL A 16 10.35 21.58 9.61
N GLU A 17 11.08 22.64 9.95
CA GLU A 17 11.57 22.89 11.31
C GLU A 17 10.42 22.97 12.32
N ARG A 18 9.29 23.56 11.95
CA ARG A 18 8.11 23.66 12.82
C ARG A 18 7.50 22.30 13.10
N LEU A 19 7.30 21.48 12.06
CA LEU A 19 6.77 20.13 12.18
C LEU A 19 7.71 19.25 13.02
N GLU A 20 9.04 19.37 12.85
CA GLU A 20 10.01 18.65 13.69
C GLU A 20 9.89 19.02 15.17
N ARG A 21 9.79 20.32 15.48
CA ARG A 21 9.59 20.79 16.87
C ARG A 21 8.26 20.30 17.44
N LEU A 22 7.21 20.26 16.63
CA LEU A 22 5.91 19.73 17.02
C LEU A 22 5.96 18.24 17.32
N VAL A 23 6.63 17.46 16.47
CA VAL A 23 6.87 16.02 16.70
C VAL A 23 7.60 15.82 18.04
N VAL A 24 8.65 16.61 18.31
CA VAL A 24 9.38 16.53 19.58
C VAL A 24 8.48 16.90 20.76
N LYS A 25 7.70 17.99 20.66
CA LYS A 25 6.76 18.42 21.72
C LYS A 25 5.69 17.37 21.99
N ASP A 26 5.14 16.74 20.95
CA ASP A 26 4.11 15.71 21.11
C ASP A 26 4.72 14.46 21.77
N LEU A 27 5.86 13.97 21.29
CA LEU A 27 6.54 12.78 21.83
C LEU A 27 7.07 12.95 23.26
N GLN A 28 7.34 14.18 23.71
CA GLN A 28 7.69 14.46 25.11
C GLN A 28 6.51 14.21 26.07
N ASN A 29 5.27 14.28 25.59
CA ASN A 29 4.10 13.97 26.39
C ASN A 29 3.88 12.46 26.41
N GLU A 30 4.14 11.82 27.55
CA GLU A 30 3.93 10.38 27.68
C GLU A 30 2.43 10.04 27.69
N PRO A 31 1.94 9.21 26.75
CA PRO A 31 0.53 8.86 26.66
C PRO A 31 0.12 7.95 27.82
N THR A 32 -1.03 8.25 28.43
CA THR A 32 -1.54 7.50 29.59
C THR A 32 -2.17 6.17 29.21
N THR A 33 -2.83 6.11 28.04
CA THR A 33 -3.48 4.89 27.55
C THR A 33 -2.88 4.40 26.23
N SER A 34 -3.08 3.12 25.92
CA SER A 34 -2.69 2.55 24.62
C SER A 34 -3.40 3.26 23.46
N LYS A 35 -4.63 3.74 23.69
CA LYS A 35 -5.39 4.50 22.71
C LYS A 35 -4.69 5.84 22.46
N ASP A 36 -4.37 6.61 23.49
CA ASP A 36 -3.71 7.91 23.34
C ASP A 36 -2.37 7.78 22.61
N ARG A 37 -1.60 6.73 22.92
CA ARG A 37 -0.35 6.40 22.22
C ARG A 37 -0.57 6.16 20.74
N LEU A 38 -1.65 5.47 20.38
CA LEU A 38 -1.98 5.19 19.00
C LEU A 38 -2.29 6.49 18.23
N TYR A 39 -3.13 7.36 18.81
CA TYR A 39 -3.45 8.66 18.19
C TYR A 39 -2.21 9.55 18.08
N GLN A 40 -1.34 9.58 19.10
CA GLN A 40 -0.06 10.28 19.05
C GLN A 40 0.82 9.75 17.89
N ASN A 41 0.95 8.44 17.76
CA ASN A 41 1.73 7.83 16.67
C ASN A 41 1.19 8.21 15.29
N HIS A 42 -0.14 8.25 15.12
CA HIS A 42 -0.77 8.68 13.85
C HIS A 42 -0.59 10.17 13.58
N ARG A 43 -0.70 11.04 14.60
CA ARG A 43 -0.38 12.47 14.45
C ARG A 43 1.05 12.67 13.99
N VAL A 44 1.99 12.01 14.68
CA VAL A 44 3.42 12.05 14.33
C VAL A 44 3.64 11.54 12.91
N ARG A 45 2.97 10.46 12.51
CA ARG A 45 3.07 9.95 11.15
C ARG A 45 2.62 10.99 10.10
N ASN A 46 1.48 11.64 10.31
CA ASN A 46 0.98 12.68 9.41
C ASN A 46 1.94 13.88 9.31
N MET A 47 2.55 14.27 10.44
CA MET A 47 3.58 15.32 10.47
C MET A 47 4.83 14.89 9.68
N VAL A 48 5.28 13.64 9.85
CA VAL A 48 6.42 13.09 9.09
C VAL A 48 6.14 13.03 7.59
N ASP A 49 4.95 12.59 7.17
CA ASP A 49 4.56 12.57 5.76
C ASP A 49 4.53 14.00 5.17
N SER A 50 4.10 14.99 5.95
CA SER A 50 4.12 16.40 5.57
C SER A 50 5.54 16.96 5.45
N ILE A 51 6.45 16.57 6.36
CA ILE A 51 7.88 16.88 6.28
C ILE A 51 8.48 16.29 5.00
N ILE A 52 8.19 15.01 4.71
CA ILE A 52 8.70 14.32 3.52
C ILE A 52 8.23 15.02 2.24
N SER A 53 6.92 15.32 2.14
CA SER A 53 6.36 16.02 0.97
C SER A 53 6.97 17.41 0.78
N THR A 54 7.13 18.17 1.86
CA THR A 54 7.74 19.50 1.81
C THR A 54 9.22 19.43 1.44
N THR A 55 9.94 18.44 1.95
CA THR A 55 11.35 18.21 1.63
C THR A 55 11.54 17.80 0.16
N GLN A 56 10.65 16.99 -0.40
CA GLN A 56 10.68 16.64 -1.83
C GLN A 56 10.53 17.89 -2.71
N LYS A 57 9.57 18.77 -2.38
CA LYS A 57 9.41 20.07 -3.07
C LYS A 57 10.66 20.94 -2.96
N LEU A 58 11.29 20.98 -1.78
CA LEU A 58 12.55 21.68 -1.59
C LEU A 58 13.63 21.12 -2.52
N ILE A 59 13.80 19.80 -2.56
CA ILE A 59 14.77 19.13 -3.45
C ILE A 59 14.54 19.56 -4.89
N GLU A 60 13.31 19.53 -5.39
CA GLU A 60 12.97 19.98 -6.75
C GLU A 60 13.37 21.44 -7.01
N ILE A 61 13.13 22.33 -6.04
CA ILE A 61 13.55 23.75 -6.12
C ILE A 61 15.08 23.89 -6.12
N TYR A 62 15.79 23.04 -5.37
CA TYR A 62 17.25 23.04 -5.33
C TYR A 62 17.89 22.44 -6.58
N GLU A 63 17.25 21.44 -7.19
CA GLU A 63 17.68 20.86 -8.49
C GLU A 63 17.60 21.89 -9.62
N ASP A 64 16.68 22.86 -9.54
CA ASP A 64 16.61 24.05 -10.42
C ASP A 64 16.66 23.71 -11.92
N LYS A 65 15.89 22.69 -12.32
CA LYS A 65 15.86 22.16 -13.70
C LYS A 65 15.43 23.19 -14.75
N ASP A 66 14.59 24.15 -14.35
CA ASP A 66 14.10 25.24 -15.19
C ASP A 66 14.90 26.54 -15.04
N HIS A 67 15.93 26.54 -14.19
CA HIS A 67 16.75 27.70 -13.83
C HIS A 67 15.99 28.87 -13.17
N ALA A 68 14.74 28.67 -12.76
CA ALA A 68 13.91 29.71 -12.18
C ALA A 68 14.52 30.30 -10.90
N ARG A 69 15.18 29.47 -10.09
CA ARG A 69 15.84 29.91 -8.85
C ARG A 69 17.08 30.73 -9.15
N LYS A 70 17.90 30.28 -10.08
CA LYS A 70 19.08 31.03 -10.52
C LYS A 70 18.69 32.39 -11.12
N ASP A 71 17.64 32.42 -11.93
CA ASP A 71 17.15 33.64 -12.56
C ASP A 71 16.58 34.63 -11.54
N GLU A 72 15.85 34.16 -10.52
CA GLU A 72 15.39 35.01 -9.42
C GLU A 72 16.56 35.59 -8.62
N ILE A 73 17.58 34.78 -8.30
CA ILE A 73 18.78 35.23 -7.59
C ILE A 73 19.53 36.28 -8.42
N ALA A 74 19.65 36.07 -9.74
CA ALA A 74 20.28 37.04 -10.64
C ALA A 74 19.48 38.35 -10.73
N ALA A 75 18.14 38.25 -10.80
CA ALA A 75 17.25 39.41 -10.78
C ALA A 75 17.36 40.20 -9.47
N LEU A 76 17.51 39.51 -8.34
CA LEU A 76 17.78 40.11 -7.03
C LEU A 76 19.12 40.84 -6.96
N GLY A 77 20.14 40.32 -7.63
CA GLY A 77 21.46 40.97 -7.73
C GLY A 77 21.43 42.31 -8.47
N GLY A 78 20.36 42.63 -9.20
CA GLY A 78 20.07 43.95 -9.76
C GLY A 78 21.01 44.45 -10.87
N GLY A 79 22.17 43.81 -11.09
CA GLY A 79 23.11 44.16 -12.15
C GLY A 79 23.46 45.65 -12.19
N GLN A 80 23.28 46.31 -13.33
CA GLN A 80 23.47 47.76 -13.48
C GLN A 80 22.27 48.60 -12.99
N ASN A 81 21.11 47.99 -12.72
CA ASN A 81 19.83 48.65 -12.40
C ASN A 81 19.31 48.28 -10.99
N VAL A 82 20.22 48.10 -10.03
CA VAL A 82 19.90 47.66 -8.65
C VAL A 82 18.84 48.53 -7.98
N PHE A 83 18.92 49.86 -8.18
CA PHE A 83 18.02 50.80 -7.52
C PHE A 83 16.58 50.71 -8.05
N SER A 84 16.36 50.53 -9.36
CA SER A 84 14.99 50.44 -9.88
C SER A 84 14.30 49.15 -9.43
N ALA A 85 15.01 48.01 -9.48
CA ALA A 85 14.50 46.72 -9.00
C ALA A 85 14.12 46.77 -7.51
N PHE A 86 14.92 47.46 -6.69
CA PHE A 86 14.61 47.68 -5.27
C PHE A 86 13.32 48.50 -5.07
N TYR A 87 13.17 49.62 -5.80
CA TYR A 87 12.00 50.48 -5.64
C TYR A 87 10.71 49.85 -6.15
N ASP A 88 10.76 49.02 -7.20
CA ASP A 88 9.60 48.29 -7.70
C ASP A 88 9.14 47.23 -6.69
N ARG A 89 10.06 46.47 -6.08
CA ARG A 89 9.72 45.55 -4.97
C ARG A 89 9.18 46.28 -3.73
N LEU A 90 9.78 47.41 -3.36
CA LEU A 90 9.27 48.21 -2.24
C LEU A 90 7.85 48.71 -2.50
N ARG A 91 7.54 49.08 -3.75
CA ARG A 91 6.18 49.48 -4.16
C ARG A 91 5.22 48.30 -4.03
N GLU A 92 5.61 47.12 -4.50
CA GLU A 92 4.82 45.88 -4.39
C GLU A 92 4.51 45.52 -2.93
N ILE A 93 5.53 45.53 -2.05
CA ILE A 93 5.36 45.25 -0.61
C ILE A 93 4.39 46.26 0.02
N ARG A 94 4.57 47.55 -0.24
CA ARG A 94 3.69 48.61 0.28
C ARG A 94 2.26 48.45 -0.21
N GLU A 95 2.07 48.08 -1.47
CA GLU A 95 0.76 47.87 -2.06
C GLU A 95 0.08 46.63 -1.50
N TYR A 96 0.83 45.55 -1.27
CA TYR A 96 0.34 44.36 -0.58
C TYR A 96 -0.18 44.68 0.82
N HIS A 97 0.61 45.37 1.65
CA HIS A 97 0.19 45.76 3.00
C HIS A 97 -0.97 46.76 3.00
N ARG A 98 -1.07 47.63 1.99
CA ARG A 98 -2.23 48.52 1.83
C ARG A 98 -3.50 47.75 1.51
N ARG A 99 -3.40 46.69 0.69
CA ARG A 99 -4.54 45.82 0.31
C ARG A 99 -4.93 44.83 1.42
N HIS A 100 -3.99 44.48 2.31
CA HIS A 100 -4.21 43.54 3.41
C HIS A 100 -3.90 44.18 4.78
N PRO A 101 -4.61 45.26 5.17
CA PRO A 101 -4.34 45.96 6.44
C PRO A 101 -4.69 45.12 7.68
N SER A 102 -5.55 44.11 7.51
CA SER A 102 -5.94 43.14 8.54
C SER A 102 -5.32 41.76 8.31
N ALA A 103 -4.23 41.65 7.53
CA ALA A 103 -3.45 40.43 7.50
C ALA A 103 -2.99 40.14 8.93
N ARG A 104 -3.60 39.14 9.58
CA ARG A 104 -3.17 38.68 10.90
C ARG A 104 -1.70 38.31 10.78
N VAL A 105 -0.87 38.87 11.64
CA VAL A 105 0.38 38.22 12.01
C VAL A 105 -0.07 36.98 12.75
N VAL A 106 -0.11 35.85 12.05
CA VAL A 106 -0.35 34.56 12.66
C VAL A 106 0.80 34.37 13.64
N ASP A 107 0.50 34.40 14.94
CA ASP A 107 1.48 34.03 15.94
C ASP A 107 1.75 32.55 15.73
N THR A 108 2.96 32.22 15.28
CA THR A 108 3.33 30.89 14.78
C THR A 108 3.16 29.77 15.83
N LEU A 109 2.98 30.17 17.09
CA LEU A 109 2.70 29.31 18.23
C LEU A 109 1.22 28.88 18.34
N ASP A 110 0.26 29.72 17.94
CA ASP A 110 -1.18 29.41 18.10
C ASP A 110 -1.61 28.31 17.11
N ASP A 111 -1.22 28.40 15.84
CA ASP A 111 -1.50 27.38 14.81
C ASP A 111 -0.85 26.02 15.16
N SER A 112 0.28 26.06 15.86
CA SER A 112 1.03 24.86 16.26
C SER A 112 0.28 24.03 17.33
N GLU A 113 -0.45 24.68 18.23
CA GLU A 113 -1.25 23.97 19.24
C GLU A 113 -2.59 23.47 18.69
N GLU A 114 -3.15 24.13 17.67
CA GLU A 114 -4.36 23.66 17.01
C GLU A 114 -4.12 22.35 16.26
N LEU A 115 -2.98 22.19 15.59
CA LEU A 115 -2.60 20.94 14.92
C LEU A 115 -2.50 19.74 15.88
N LEU A 116 -2.15 19.96 17.15
CA LEU A 116 -2.12 18.90 18.16
C LEU A 116 -3.50 18.53 18.70
N LYS A 117 -4.50 19.40 18.52
CA LYS A 117 -5.90 19.16 18.92
C LYS A 117 -6.67 18.36 17.86
N GLU A 118 -6.22 18.37 16.61
CA GLU A 118 -6.83 17.56 15.55
C GLU A 118 -6.48 16.09 15.75
N GLU A 119 -7.50 15.29 16.13
CA GLU A 119 -7.33 13.85 16.24
C GLU A 119 -7.37 13.19 14.86
N PRO A 120 -6.36 12.38 14.50
CA PRO A 120 -6.37 11.65 13.25
C PRO A 120 -7.55 10.69 13.22
N ARG A 121 -8.21 10.61 12.08
CA ARG A 121 -9.24 9.59 11.85
C ARG A 121 -8.54 8.25 11.64
N ILE A 122 -8.81 7.30 12.53
CA ILE A 122 -8.30 5.93 12.44
C ILE A 122 -9.51 5.01 12.36
N ASP A 123 -9.66 4.33 11.24
CA ASP A 123 -10.78 3.43 11.03
C ASP A 123 -10.43 2.06 11.65
N PHE A 124 -11.04 1.71 12.77
CA PHE A 124 -11.02 0.35 13.35
C PHE A 124 -12.45 -0.18 13.45
N SER A 125 -12.61 -1.48 13.23
CA SER A 125 -13.84 -2.19 13.60
C SER A 125 -13.99 -2.23 15.13
N GLY A 126 -15.22 -2.38 15.59
CA GLY A 126 -15.50 -2.60 17.02
C GLY A 126 -14.79 -3.82 17.58
N GLU A 127 -14.71 -4.89 16.78
CA GLU A 127 -14.06 -6.16 17.15
C GLU A 127 -12.52 -6.02 17.26
N GLU A 128 -11.92 -5.11 16.50
CA GLU A 128 -10.48 -4.86 16.54
C GLU A 128 -10.05 -4.10 17.82
N ALA A 129 -11.01 -3.45 18.49
CA ALA A 129 -10.82 -2.70 19.73
C ALA A 129 -9.58 -1.78 19.72
N PHE A 130 -9.48 -0.92 18.69
CA PHE A 130 -8.35 -0.01 18.46
C PHE A 130 -6.98 -0.72 18.34
N GLY A 131 -6.95 -1.84 17.63
CA GLY A 131 -5.72 -2.58 17.36
C GLY A 131 -5.32 -3.58 18.44
N ARG A 132 -6.21 -3.86 19.40
CA ARG A 132 -5.95 -4.86 20.44
C ARG A 132 -6.17 -6.28 19.93
N TYR A 133 -7.08 -6.46 18.98
CA TYR A 133 -7.46 -7.75 18.43
C TYR A 133 -7.48 -7.69 16.90
N LEU A 134 -7.27 -8.85 16.27
CA LEU A 134 -7.45 -9.05 14.85
C LEU A 134 -8.83 -9.68 14.63
N ASP A 135 -9.62 -9.10 13.74
CA ASP A 135 -10.89 -9.68 13.31
C ASP A 135 -10.63 -10.63 12.14
N MET A 136 -10.54 -11.92 12.47
CA MET A 136 -10.33 -12.99 11.47
C MET A 136 -11.65 -13.66 11.07
N HIS A 137 -12.80 -13.12 11.50
CA HIS A 137 -14.09 -13.79 11.32
C HIS A 137 -14.53 -13.82 9.85
N GLU A 138 -14.31 -12.72 9.11
CA GLU A 138 -14.59 -12.67 7.68
C GLU A 138 -13.75 -13.68 6.90
N LEU A 139 -12.44 -13.70 7.16
CA LEU A 139 -11.49 -14.64 6.55
C LEU A 139 -11.80 -16.09 6.92
N TYR A 140 -12.25 -16.36 8.14
CA TYR A 140 -12.74 -17.69 8.54
C TYR A 140 -13.94 -18.13 7.68
N ASN A 141 -14.92 -17.24 7.48
CA ASN A 141 -16.08 -17.55 6.65
C ASN A 141 -15.68 -17.80 5.19
N GLU A 142 -14.74 -17.03 4.64
CA GLU A 142 -14.20 -17.28 3.30
C GLU A 142 -13.48 -18.64 3.22
N TYR A 143 -12.65 -18.95 4.22
CA TYR A 143 -11.93 -20.21 4.29
C TYR A 143 -12.89 -21.41 4.30
N VAL A 144 -13.88 -21.41 5.20
CA VAL A 144 -14.83 -22.52 5.33
C VAL A 144 -15.70 -22.71 4.08
N ASN A 145 -16.04 -21.61 3.39
CA ASN A 145 -16.83 -21.65 2.15
C ASN A 145 -15.98 -21.93 0.89
N SER A 146 -14.67 -22.06 1.02
CA SER A 146 -13.77 -22.28 -0.12
C SER A 146 -13.61 -23.77 -0.48
N LYS A 147 -13.18 -24.06 -1.71
CA LYS A 147 -12.89 -25.44 -2.16
C LYS A 147 -11.62 -26.02 -1.51
N PHE A 148 -10.75 -25.18 -0.96
CA PHE A 148 -9.47 -25.58 -0.37
C PHE A 148 -9.51 -25.63 1.16
N GLY A 149 -10.52 -25.01 1.77
CA GLY A 149 -10.70 -24.99 3.20
C GLY A 149 -11.37 -26.25 3.75
N GLN A 150 -11.52 -26.27 5.06
CA GLN A 150 -12.11 -27.38 5.81
C GLN A 150 -13.19 -26.85 6.75
N LEU A 151 -14.21 -27.67 7.00
CA LEU A 151 -15.26 -27.39 7.99
C LEU A 151 -14.69 -27.61 9.39
N ILE A 152 -13.98 -26.59 9.89
CA ILE A 152 -13.38 -26.55 11.22
C ILE A 152 -14.00 -25.43 12.04
N ASP A 153 -13.91 -25.54 13.36
CA ASP A 153 -14.31 -24.44 14.25
C ASP A 153 -13.33 -23.26 14.17
N TYR A 154 -13.75 -22.11 14.69
CA TYR A 154 -12.95 -20.89 14.63
C TYR A 154 -11.61 -21.02 15.36
N SER A 155 -11.58 -21.71 16.50
CA SER A 155 -10.36 -21.96 17.26
C SER A 155 -9.33 -22.77 16.47
N ALA A 156 -9.76 -23.86 15.84
CA ALA A 156 -8.91 -24.69 14.99
C ALA A 156 -8.44 -23.91 13.76
N PHE A 157 -9.29 -23.05 13.19
CA PHE A 157 -8.89 -22.16 12.11
C PHE A 157 -7.74 -21.23 12.52
N LEU A 158 -7.80 -20.62 13.70
CA LEU A 158 -6.72 -19.76 14.20
C LEU A 158 -5.37 -20.48 14.35
N GLU A 159 -5.39 -21.79 14.63
CA GLU A 159 -4.19 -22.63 14.67
C GLU A 159 -3.71 -23.06 13.27
N GLU A 160 -4.60 -23.10 12.28
CA GLU A 160 -4.36 -23.66 10.96
C GLU A 160 -4.01 -22.62 9.90
N PHE A 161 -4.63 -21.44 9.92
CA PHE A 161 -4.42 -20.41 8.89
C PHE A 161 -2.96 -19.99 8.67
N PRO A 162 -2.05 -19.95 9.67
CA PRO A 162 -0.65 -19.60 9.43
C PRO A 162 0.12 -20.72 8.70
N LYS A 163 -0.39 -21.95 8.73
CA LYS A 163 0.24 -23.15 8.17
C LYS A 163 -0.11 -23.32 6.70
N THR A 164 0.25 -22.33 5.88
CA THR A 164 -0.04 -22.33 4.43
C THR A 164 0.54 -23.54 3.69
N HIS A 165 1.52 -24.25 4.27
CA HIS A 165 2.07 -25.49 3.73
C HIS A 165 1.11 -26.68 3.78
N ASN A 166 0.13 -26.69 4.68
CA ASN A 166 -0.86 -27.77 4.77
C ASN A 166 -1.86 -27.74 3.61
N ILE A 167 -2.02 -26.58 2.96
CA ILE A 167 -2.88 -26.46 1.78
C ILE A 167 -2.22 -27.19 0.61
N PRO A 168 -2.91 -28.15 -0.04
CA PRO A 168 -2.36 -28.86 -1.17
C PRO A 168 -2.02 -27.92 -2.33
N ARG A 169 -0.94 -28.23 -3.07
CA ARG A 169 -0.41 -27.34 -4.09
C ARG A 169 -1.35 -27.08 -5.27
N ASN A 170 -2.17 -28.07 -5.64
CA ASN A 170 -3.22 -27.90 -6.64
C ASN A 170 -4.19 -26.77 -6.25
N HIS A 171 -4.52 -26.62 -4.97
CA HIS A 171 -5.36 -25.53 -4.49
C HIS A 171 -4.63 -24.19 -4.45
N LYS A 172 -3.33 -24.17 -4.10
CA LYS A 172 -2.55 -22.92 -4.08
C LYS A 172 -2.48 -22.20 -5.42
N LEU A 173 -2.58 -22.95 -6.51
CA LEU A 173 -2.55 -22.42 -7.88
C LEU A 173 -3.93 -21.96 -8.38
N THR A 174 -5.01 -22.19 -7.62
CA THR A 174 -6.36 -21.75 -8.00
C THR A 174 -6.55 -20.26 -7.78
N ARG A 175 -7.46 -19.66 -8.57
CA ARG A 175 -7.82 -18.24 -8.42
C ARG A 175 -8.41 -17.96 -7.04
N GLN A 176 -9.30 -18.83 -6.58
CA GLN A 176 -9.98 -18.68 -5.28
C GLN A 176 -8.99 -18.59 -4.12
N TYR A 177 -7.95 -19.43 -4.10
CA TYR A 177 -6.93 -19.37 -3.05
C TYR A 177 -6.08 -18.11 -3.14
N LYS A 178 -5.73 -17.68 -4.35
CA LYS A 178 -4.98 -16.43 -4.56
C LYS A 178 -5.77 -15.22 -4.06
N GLU A 179 -7.06 -15.13 -4.38
CA GLU A 179 -7.96 -14.07 -3.92
C GLU A 179 -8.06 -14.05 -2.39
N TYR A 180 -8.30 -15.22 -1.76
CA TYR A 180 -8.31 -15.35 -0.30
C TYR A 180 -6.99 -14.90 0.34
N LEU A 181 -5.85 -15.34 -0.20
CA LEU A 181 -4.54 -15.00 0.35
C LEU A 181 -4.21 -13.52 0.17
N SER A 182 -4.60 -12.91 -0.96
CA SER A 182 -4.51 -11.47 -1.17
C SER A 182 -5.36 -10.72 -0.16
N HIS A 183 -6.61 -11.12 0.06
CA HIS A 183 -7.48 -10.49 1.05
C HIS A 183 -6.91 -10.59 2.47
N LEU A 184 -6.44 -11.77 2.88
CA LEU A 184 -5.76 -11.99 4.16
C LEU A 184 -4.55 -11.06 4.31
N LEU A 185 -3.70 -11.00 3.29
CA LEU A 185 -2.48 -10.19 3.33
C LEU A 185 -2.83 -8.69 3.40
N ASP A 186 -3.76 -8.21 2.57
CA ASP A 186 -4.21 -6.82 2.57
C ASP A 186 -4.77 -6.40 3.93
N TYR A 187 -5.57 -7.27 4.56
CA TYR A 187 -6.09 -7.04 5.91
C TYR A 187 -4.96 -6.94 6.94
N LEU A 188 -4.03 -7.90 6.96
CA LEU A 188 -2.92 -7.90 7.92
C LEU A 188 -1.99 -6.70 7.74
N ILE A 189 -1.69 -6.31 6.49
CA ILE A 189 -0.88 -5.12 6.19
C ILE A 189 -1.61 -3.86 6.67
N SER A 190 -2.88 -3.71 6.31
CA SER A 190 -3.69 -2.58 6.75
C SER A 190 -3.79 -2.50 8.27
N PHE A 191 -3.99 -3.62 8.95
CA PHE A 191 -4.02 -3.69 10.40
C PHE A 191 -2.67 -3.30 11.02
N PHE A 192 -1.56 -3.77 10.45
CA PHE A 192 -0.23 -3.39 10.93
C PHE A 192 0.04 -1.89 10.74
N GLN A 193 -0.31 -1.32 9.59
CA GLN A 193 -0.21 0.12 9.32
C GLN A 193 -1.03 0.95 10.31
N ARG A 194 -2.27 0.51 10.58
CA ARG A 194 -3.18 1.18 11.52
C ARG A 194 -2.70 1.08 12.96
N THR A 195 -1.99 0.03 13.36
CA THR A 195 -1.53 -0.18 14.74
C THR A 195 -0.13 0.35 15.02
N GLN A 196 0.74 0.36 14.01
CA GLN A 196 2.16 0.74 14.12
C GLN A 196 2.56 1.71 12.98
N PRO A 197 1.94 2.90 12.87
CA PRO A 197 2.14 3.80 11.72
C PRO A 197 3.57 4.37 11.60
N LEU A 198 4.34 4.35 12.70
CA LEU A 198 5.72 4.82 12.75
C LEU A 198 6.75 3.75 12.33
N GLN A 199 6.34 2.49 12.12
CA GLN A 199 7.25 1.48 11.59
C GLN A 199 7.41 1.63 10.08
N ASP A 200 8.65 1.41 9.64
CA ASP A 200 9.01 1.37 8.22
C ASP A 200 8.68 -0.01 7.65
N LEU A 201 7.47 -0.12 7.10
CA LEU A 201 7.00 -1.35 6.47
C LEU A 201 7.80 -1.72 5.24
N ASP A 202 8.21 -0.75 4.44
CA ASP A 202 8.97 -1.01 3.22
C ASP A 202 10.29 -1.69 3.56
N LYS A 203 10.97 -1.22 4.62
CA LYS A 203 12.19 -1.87 5.11
C LYS A 203 11.95 -3.29 5.64
N ILE A 204 10.83 -3.55 6.29
CA ILE A 204 10.47 -4.88 6.78
C ILE A 204 10.22 -5.81 5.58
N PHE A 205 9.44 -5.36 4.60
CA PHE A 205 9.16 -6.13 3.38
C PHE A 205 10.42 -6.38 2.56
N LEU A 206 11.28 -5.38 2.36
CA LEU A 206 12.56 -5.56 1.67
C LEU A 206 13.43 -6.66 2.32
N LYS A 207 13.43 -6.73 3.66
CA LYS A 207 14.13 -7.79 4.38
C LYS A 207 13.46 -9.16 4.17
N VAL A 208 12.13 -9.22 4.28
CA VAL A 208 11.36 -10.46 4.07
C VAL A 208 11.53 -10.97 2.65
N ASP A 209 11.48 -10.09 1.65
CA ASP A 209 11.67 -10.41 0.24
C ASP A 209 13.09 -10.93 -0.01
N ALA A 210 14.11 -10.29 0.55
CA ALA A 210 15.49 -10.77 0.44
C ALA A 210 15.68 -12.17 1.07
N GLU A 211 15.13 -12.39 2.27
CA GLU A 211 15.16 -13.71 2.93
C GLU A 211 14.35 -14.76 2.15
N PHE A 212 13.25 -14.35 1.53
CA PHE A 212 12.42 -15.21 0.70
C PHE A 212 13.16 -15.61 -0.57
N GLU A 213 13.73 -14.67 -1.32
CA GLU A 213 14.47 -14.93 -2.56
C GLU A 213 15.66 -15.86 -2.30
N GLU A 214 16.41 -15.67 -1.20
CA GLU A 214 17.50 -16.58 -0.81
C GLU A 214 16.98 -18.02 -0.61
N ARG A 215 15.86 -18.19 0.11
CA ARG A 215 15.24 -19.51 0.33
C ARG A 215 14.64 -20.10 -0.94
N TRP A 216 14.08 -19.25 -1.80
CA TRP A 216 13.50 -19.62 -3.08
C TRP A 216 14.57 -20.10 -4.06
N GLU A 217 15.70 -19.41 -4.13
CA GLU A 217 16.91 -19.85 -4.84
C GLU A 217 17.46 -21.16 -4.28
N GLY A 218 17.47 -21.30 -2.95
CA GLY A 218 17.87 -22.52 -2.25
C GLY A 218 16.87 -23.68 -2.32
N ALA A 219 15.67 -23.48 -2.86
CA ALA A 219 14.58 -24.46 -2.87
C ALA A 219 14.20 -24.98 -1.46
N THR A 220 14.36 -24.15 -0.43
CA THR A 220 14.09 -24.51 0.98
C THR A 220 12.76 -23.94 1.49
N VAL A 221 11.97 -23.32 0.62
CA VAL A 221 10.64 -22.81 0.96
C VAL A 221 9.70 -23.99 1.20
N HIS A 222 9.20 -24.10 2.43
CA HIS A 222 8.36 -25.22 2.86
C HIS A 222 7.07 -25.31 2.04
N GLY A 223 6.83 -26.47 1.42
CA GLY A 223 5.71 -26.70 0.50
C GLY A 223 5.92 -26.18 -0.93
N TRP A 224 7.13 -25.72 -1.25
CA TRP A 224 7.57 -25.26 -2.58
C TRP A 224 8.98 -25.75 -2.93
N GLU A 225 9.43 -26.85 -2.34
CA GLU A 225 10.79 -27.39 -2.46
C GLU A 225 11.16 -27.78 -3.90
N ASP A 226 10.17 -28.00 -4.78
CA ASP A 226 10.39 -28.30 -6.19
C ASP A 226 10.28 -27.07 -7.11
N LYS A 227 10.20 -25.85 -6.53
CA LYS A 227 10.07 -24.57 -7.24
C LYS A 227 8.97 -24.52 -8.30
N GLY A 228 7.94 -25.32 -8.15
CA GLY A 228 6.90 -25.37 -9.16
C GLY A 228 7.10 -26.44 -10.25
N LEU A 229 8.24 -27.15 -10.28
CA LEU A 229 8.64 -28.02 -11.40
C LEU A 229 8.21 -29.49 -11.27
N GLY A 230 7.68 -29.93 -10.13
CA GLY A 230 7.13 -31.28 -9.98
C GLY A 230 8.20 -32.36 -10.08
N ASN A 231 8.60 -32.93 -8.95
CA ASN A 231 9.44 -34.12 -8.95
C ASN A 231 8.62 -35.32 -9.49
N GLY A 232 8.77 -35.65 -10.78
CA GLY A 232 8.54 -37.00 -11.31
C GLY A 232 7.12 -37.59 -11.32
N GLN A 233 6.05 -36.79 -11.33
CA GLN A 233 4.68 -37.24 -11.68
C GLN A 233 4.05 -36.34 -12.75
N SER A 234 4.77 -36.19 -13.86
CA SER A 234 4.35 -35.45 -15.05
C SER A 234 3.27 -36.17 -15.88
N SER A 235 2.43 -37.03 -15.29
CA SER A 235 1.44 -37.82 -16.04
C SER A 235 0.01 -37.78 -15.51
N THR A 236 -0.31 -37.00 -14.45
CA THR A 236 -1.71 -36.90 -13.97
C THR A 236 -2.17 -35.46 -13.67
N ILE A 237 -1.25 -34.50 -13.48
CA ILE A 237 -1.61 -33.13 -13.04
C ILE A 237 -1.82 -32.17 -14.24
N GLN A 238 -1.51 -32.57 -15.47
CA GLN A 238 -1.88 -31.79 -16.67
C GLN A 238 -3.37 -31.94 -17.07
N ASP A 239 -4.16 -32.76 -16.37
CA ASP A 239 -5.48 -33.18 -16.85
C ASP A 239 -6.67 -32.44 -16.21
N SER A 240 -6.49 -31.67 -15.12
CA SER A 240 -7.59 -30.87 -14.53
C SER A 240 -7.53 -29.42 -15.01
N ILE A 241 -8.32 -29.08 -16.01
CA ILE A 241 -8.54 -27.69 -16.42
C ILE A 241 -9.39 -27.02 -15.34
N ASP A 242 -8.86 -25.99 -14.68
CA ASP A 242 -9.65 -25.19 -13.74
C ASP A 242 -10.62 -24.29 -14.52
N LEU A 243 -11.88 -24.73 -14.60
CA LEU A 243 -12.94 -24.08 -15.35
C LEU A 243 -13.32 -22.70 -14.75
N ASP A 244 -12.92 -22.39 -13.51
CA ASP A 244 -13.21 -21.10 -12.88
C ASP A 244 -12.43 -19.94 -13.52
N TYR A 245 -11.34 -20.23 -14.23
CA TYR A 245 -10.56 -19.25 -14.99
C TYR A 245 -11.22 -18.80 -16.30
N TYR A 246 -12.18 -19.57 -16.82
CA TYR A 246 -12.78 -19.31 -18.13
C TYR A 246 -14.18 -18.73 -17.96
N SER A 247 -14.45 -17.62 -18.64
CA SER A 247 -15.72 -16.90 -18.61
C SER A 247 -16.68 -17.42 -19.68
N SER A 248 -16.17 -18.11 -20.70
CA SER A 248 -16.95 -18.62 -21.83
C SER A 248 -16.38 -19.93 -22.37
N ALA A 249 -17.22 -20.67 -23.10
CA ALA A 249 -16.78 -21.86 -23.83
C ALA A 249 -15.77 -21.52 -24.95
N ASP A 250 -15.80 -20.30 -25.49
CA ASP A 250 -14.88 -19.90 -26.57
C ASP A 250 -13.43 -19.71 -26.06
N GLU A 251 -13.25 -19.20 -24.84
CA GLU A 251 -11.91 -19.13 -24.21
C GLU A 251 -11.32 -20.53 -23.95
N LEU A 252 -12.18 -21.53 -23.69
CA LEU A 252 -11.76 -22.93 -23.57
C LEU A 252 -11.33 -23.55 -24.91
N VAL A 253 -11.83 -23.04 -26.04
CA VAL A 253 -11.43 -23.52 -27.38
C VAL A 253 -9.95 -23.21 -27.66
N GLU A 254 -9.43 -22.12 -27.09
CA GLU A 254 -8.02 -21.71 -27.24
C GLU A 254 -7.03 -22.70 -26.59
N LEU A 255 -7.48 -23.53 -25.64
CA LEU A 255 -6.68 -24.60 -25.04
C LEU A 255 -6.36 -25.74 -26.02
N GLY A 256 -7.06 -25.79 -27.15
CA GLY A 256 -6.84 -26.73 -28.21
C GLY A 256 -7.52 -28.10 -28.00
N PRO A 257 -7.63 -28.88 -29.09
CA PRO A 257 -8.52 -30.03 -29.16
C PRO A 257 -8.10 -31.23 -28.29
N GLU A 258 -6.80 -31.40 -28.03
CA GLU A 258 -6.28 -32.52 -27.23
C GLU A 258 -6.48 -32.30 -25.73
N ARG A 259 -6.28 -31.07 -25.23
CA ARG A 259 -6.50 -30.73 -23.81
C ARG A 259 -7.97 -30.84 -23.42
N LEU A 260 -8.89 -30.35 -24.26
CA LEU A 260 -10.32 -30.51 -24.03
C LEU A 260 -10.76 -31.97 -24.05
N LYS A 261 -10.12 -32.79 -24.89
CA LYS A 261 -10.39 -34.23 -24.97
C LYS A 261 -9.92 -34.96 -23.70
N GLN A 262 -8.75 -34.60 -23.17
CA GLN A 262 -8.20 -35.14 -21.94
C GLN A 262 -9.07 -34.76 -20.73
N ALA A 263 -9.46 -33.49 -20.62
CA ALA A 263 -10.32 -33.03 -19.53
C ALA A 263 -11.72 -33.68 -19.54
N LEU A 264 -12.34 -33.84 -20.72
CA LEU A 264 -13.60 -34.57 -20.85
C LEU A 264 -13.43 -36.07 -20.52
N ALA A 265 -12.31 -36.69 -20.90
CA ALA A 265 -12.03 -38.08 -20.56
C ALA A 265 -11.82 -38.29 -19.05
N ALA A 266 -11.14 -37.36 -18.39
CA ALA A 266 -10.95 -37.35 -16.94
C ALA A 266 -12.28 -37.25 -16.17
N LEU A 267 -13.25 -36.53 -16.73
CA LEU A 267 -14.62 -36.43 -16.22
C LEU A 267 -15.55 -37.59 -16.67
N GLY A 268 -15.03 -38.58 -17.41
CA GLY A 268 -15.81 -39.72 -17.93
C GLY A 268 -16.85 -39.34 -19.00
N LEU A 269 -16.72 -38.16 -19.60
CA LEU A 269 -17.65 -37.61 -20.60
C LEU A 269 -17.24 -37.98 -22.03
N LYS A 270 -18.20 -37.91 -22.96
CA LYS A 270 -17.95 -38.19 -24.38
C LYS A 270 -16.96 -37.17 -24.96
N THR A 271 -15.87 -37.68 -25.55
CA THR A 271 -14.76 -36.91 -26.12
C THR A 271 -14.89 -36.60 -27.62
N GLY A 272 -15.97 -37.06 -28.26
CA GLY A 272 -16.26 -36.81 -29.68
C GLY A 272 -16.81 -35.40 -29.96
N GLY A 273 -16.70 -34.98 -31.23
CA GLY A 273 -17.18 -33.67 -31.72
C GLY A 273 -16.06 -32.71 -32.11
N THR A 274 -16.47 -31.52 -32.57
CA THR A 274 -15.57 -30.40 -32.88
C THR A 274 -14.95 -29.82 -31.60
N CYS A 275 -13.87 -29.03 -31.73
CA CYS A 275 -13.21 -28.38 -30.58
C CYS A 275 -14.21 -27.57 -29.74
N GLN A 276 -15.09 -26.81 -30.40
CA GLN A 276 -16.12 -25.98 -29.78
C GLN A 276 -17.16 -26.81 -29.00
N GLN A 277 -17.65 -27.91 -29.57
CA GLN A 277 -18.58 -28.82 -28.87
C GLN A 277 -17.95 -29.51 -27.65
N ARG A 278 -16.62 -29.71 -27.66
CA ARG A 278 -15.90 -30.23 -26.48
C ARG A 278 -15.76 -29.15 -25.42
N ALA A 279 -15.44 -27.92 -25.82
CA ALA A 279 -15.32 -26.77 -24.93
C ALA A 279 -16.66 -26.43 -24.26
N GLU A 280 -17.77 -26.39 -25.01
CA GLU A 280 -19.12 -26.19 -24.48
C GLU A 280 -19.49 -27.28 -23.47
N ARG A 281 -19.22 -28.56 -23.81
CA ARG A 281 -19.51 -29.69 -22.91
C ARG A 281 -18.70 -29.64 -21.62
N LEU A 282 -17.44 -29.21 -21.72
CA LEU A 282 -16.58 -29.04 -20.57
C LEU A 282 -17.03 -27.83 -19.73
N PHE A 283 -17.43 -26.73 -20.37
CA PHE A 283 -17.95 -25.54 -19.69
C PHE A 283 -19.26 -25.82 -18.93
N LEU A 284 -20.12 -26.70 -19.45
CA LEU A 284 -21.33 -27.15 -18.76
C LEU A 284 -21.07 -27.96 -17.48
N THR A 285 -19.81 -28.31 -17.19
CA THR A 285 -19.41 -28.98 -15.94
C THR A 285 -18.85 -28.03 -14.87
N LYS A 286 -18.73 -26.75 -15.21
CA LYS A 286 -18.51 -25.66 -14.25
C LYS A 286 -19.76 -25.45 -13.39
#